data_AF-A0A9E2J256-F1
#
_entry.id   AF-A0A9E2J256-F1
#
_cell.length_a   1.000
_cell.length_b   1.000
_cell.length_c   1.000
_cell.angle_alpha   90.00
_cell.angle_beta   90.00
_cell.angle_gamma   90.00
#
_symmetry.space_group_name_H-M   'P 1'
#
loop_
_entity.id
_entity.type
_entity.pdbx_description
1 polymer ?
#
loop_
_entity_poly.entity_id
_entity_poly.type
_entity_poly.pdbx_seq_one_letter_code
_entity_poly.pdbx_strand_id
1 'polypeptide(L)'
;MKHKKLYNINEKLHNTIINAAYGDSGLFDTIKIFLLRKIHPEVNILFKEYCASAKTVHSIKSVLMPDELSEKIKSKTCVLDTSKNSFFFDFYSFVFSRPVVSAAAAGIIVIIIISSAFIKRPDLSNMDAGQAGWYSQEEIALANKQARHALAIIGKVFNQTENTIKNDILAKRVGQPINKGLNVVNELFNKENKNETLN
;
A
#
# COMPACT_ATOMS: atom_id res chain seq x y z
N MET A 1 -19.29 51.57 -14.47
CA MET A 1 -19.37 50.09 -14.41
C MET A 1 -18.58 49.52 -15.58
N LYS A 2 -17.48 48.78 -15.35
CA LYS A 2 -16.66 48.22 -16.42
C LYS A 2 -17.35 46.97 -16.97
N HIS A 3 -17.74 46.98 -18.24
CA HIS A 3 -18.24 45.82 -18.95
C HIS A 3 -17.19 44.69 -18.89
N LYS A 4 -17.54 43.60 -18.22
CA LYS A 4 -16.70 42.41 -18.10
C LYS A 4 -16.69 41.72 -19.46
N LYS A 5 -15.51 41.63 -20.07
CA LYS A 5 -15.29 40.95 -21.36
C LYS A 5 -15.66 39.47 -21.16
N LEU A 6 -16.72 39.02 -21.83
CA LEU A 6 -17.09 37.61 -21.93
C LEU A 6 -15.90 36.86 -22.52
N TYR A 7 -15.41 35.85 -21.79
CA TYR A 7 -14.33 35.01 -22.27
C TYR A 7 -14.89 34.12 -23.39
N ASN A 8 -14.29 34.18 -24.57
CA ASN A 8 -14.78 33.43 -25.71
C ASN A 8 -14.46 31.95 -25.51
N ILE A 9 -15.44 31.19 -25.00
CA ILE A 9 -15.32 29.75 -24.78
C ILE A 9 -15.31 29.08 -26.15
N ASN A 10 -14.12 28.67 -26.59
CA ASN A 10 -13.97 27.85 -27.79
C ASN A 10 -14.61 26.47 -27.54
N GLU A 11 -15.23 25.87 -28.56
CA GLU A 11 -15.83 24.52 -28.54
C GLU A 11 -14.88 23.47 -27.96
N LYS A 12 -13.58 23.55 -28.29
CA LYS A 12 -12.56 22.67 -27.72
C LYS A 12 -12.45 22.79 -26.21
N LEU A 13 -12.51 24.02 -25.68
CA LEU A 13 -12.45 24.28 -24.24
C LEU A 13 -13.76 23.84 -23.55
N HIS A 14 -14.90 24.02 -24.20
CA HIS A 14 -16.20 23.55 -23.71
C HIS A 14 -16.17 22.03 -23.51
N ASN A 15 -15.72 21.27 -24.51
CA ASN A 15 -15.59 19.81 -24.40
C ASN A 15 -14.61 19.40 -23.30
N THR A 16 -13.49 20.11 -23.14
CA THR A 16 -12.57 19.85 -22.02
C THR A 16 -13.22 20.10 -20.66
N ILE A 17 -14.05 21.14 -20.53
CA ILE A 17 -14.81 21.44 -19.30
C ILE A 17 -15.82 20.33 -18.99
N ILE A 18 -16.56 19.84 -19.99
CA ILE A 18 -17.51 18.74 -19.82
C ILE A 18 -16.78 17.48 -19.39
N ASN A 19 -15.74 17.07 -20.12
CA ASN A 19 -14.98 15.86 -19.80
C ASN A 19 -14.39 15.94 -18.38
N ALA A 20 -13.89 17.11 -17.97
CA ALA A 20 -13.40 17.33 -16.62
C ALA A 20 -14.50 17.29 -15.55
N ALA A 21 -15.73 17.69 -15.88
CA ALA A 21 -16.86 17.63 -14.95
C ALA A 21 -17.40 16.20 -14.77
N TYR A 22 -17.34 15.37 -15.82
CA TYR A 22 -17.76 13.96 -15.80
C TYR A 22 -16.66 13.01 -15.29
N GLY A 23 -15.40 13.46 -15.24
CA GLY A 23 -14.27 12.66 -14.76
C GLY A 23 -13.51 11.91 -15.84
N ASP A 24 -13.80 12.18 -17.11
CA ASP A 24 -13.21 11.54 -18.29
C ASP A 24 -11.99 12.32 -18.86
N SER A 25 -11.56 13.40 -18.21
CA SER A 25 -10.39 14.17 -18.66
C SER A 25 -9.08 13.66 -18.09
N GLY A 26 -8.01 13.71 -18.90
CA GLY A 26 -6.65 13.43 -18.44
C GLY A 26 -6.17 14.43 -17.38
N LEU A 27 -5.18 14.03 -16.57
CA LEU A 27 -4.65 14.82 -15.44
C LEU A 27 -4.27 16.26 -15.82
N PHE A 28 -3.62 16.45 -16.97
CA PHE A 28 -3.20 17.76 -17.46
C PHE A 28 -4.39 18.68 -17.79
N ASP A 29 -5.44 18.13 -18.37
CA ASP A 29 -6.64 18.89 -18.71
C ASP A 29 -7.41 19.26 -17.44
N THR A 30 -7.49 18.37 -16.46
CA THR A 30 -8.09 18.65 -15.15
C THR A 30 -7.37 19.80 -14.44
N ILE A 31 -6.03 19.82 -14.44
CA ILE A 31 -5.22 20.89 -13.85
C ILE A 31 -5.45 22.21 -14.62
N LYS A 32 -5.49 22.15 -15.96
CA LYS A 32 -5.73 23.31 -16.81
C LYS A 32 -7.10 23.93 -16.51
N ILE A 33 -8.16 23.13 -16.42
CA ILE A 33 -9.51 23.60 -16.06
C ILE A 33 -9.53 24.15 -14.63
N PHE A 34 -8.83 23.52 -13.69
CA PHE A 34 -8.72 24.01 -12.30
C PHE A 34 -8.11 25.42 -12.22
N LEU A 35 -7.04 25.67 -12.99
CA LEU A 35 -6.41 26.99 -13.10
C LEU A 35 -7.35 28.00 -13.78
N LEU A 36 -7.96 27.63 -14.91
CA LEU A 36 -8.88 28.49 -15.65
C LEU A 36 -10.11 28.88 -14.82
N ARG A 37 -10.62 27.97 -13.99
CA ARG A 37 -11.71 28.22 -13.05
C ARG A 37 -11.40 29.30 -12.01
N LYS A 38 -10.14 29.40 -11.60
CA LYS A 38 -9.68 30.40 -10.62
C LYS A 38 -9.56 31.79 -11.24
N ILE A 39 -9.21 31.85 -12.53
CA ILE A 39 -8.98 33.10 -13.26
C ILE A 39 -10.28 33.63 -13.87
N HIS A 40 -11.11 32.75 -14.44
CA HIS A 40 -12.33 33.10 -15.18
C HIS A 40 -13.58 32.53 -14.49
N PRO A 41 -14.45 33.38 -13.94
CA PRO A 41 -15.65 32.93 -13.22
C PRO A 41 -16.71 32.29 -14.12
N GLU A 42 -16.73 32.62 -15.42
CA GLU A 42 -17.65 32.01 -16.41
C GLU A 42 -17.38 30.50 -16.57
N VAL A 43 -16.11 30.11 -16.65
CA VAL A 43 -15.69 28.70 -16.70
C VAL A 43 -16.08 27.97 -15.41
N ASN A 44 -16.03 28.65 -14.26
CA ASN A 44 -16.43 28.07 -12.98
C ASN A 44 -17.93 27.79 -12.90
N ILE A 45 -18.76 28.71 -13.41
CA ILE A 45 -20.21 28.53 -13.44
C ILE A 45 -20.56 27.33 -14.32
N LEU A 46 -20.02 27.29 -15.54
CA LEU A 46 -20.26 26.20 -16.50
C LEU A 46 -19.79 24.85 -15.96
N PHE A 47 -18.59 24.79 -15.37
CA PHE A 47 -18.07 23.57 -14.75
C PHE A 47 -18.94 23.07 -13.59
N LYS A 48 -19.45 23.97 -12.74
CA LYS A 48 -20.33 23.60 -11.63
C LYS A 48 -21.67 23.04 -12.11
N GLU A 49 -22.23 23.63 -13.16
CA GLU A 49 -23.47 23.17 -13.78
C GLU A 49 -23.31 21.74 -14.32
N TYR A 50 -22.26 21.48 -15.10
CA TYR A 50 -21.99 20.13 -15.58
C TYR A 50 -21.63 19.15 -14.47
N CYS A 51 -20.97 19.59 -13.40
CA CYS A 51 -20.70 18.75 -12.24
C CYS A 51 -21.99 18.35 -11.50
N ALA A 52 -22.98 19.25 -11.44
CA ALA A 52 -24.29 18.93 -10.88
C ALA A 52 -25.05 17.91 -11.75
N SER A 53 -25.01 18.08 -13.06
CA SER A 53 -25.59 17.11 -14.01
C SER A 53 -24.89 15.75 -13.93
N ALA A 54 -23.56 15.72 -13.90
CA ALA A 54 -22.79 14.49 -13.77
C ALA A 54 -23.11 13.73 -12.48
N LYS A 55 -23.28 14.44 -11.35
CA LYS A 55 -23.74 13.82 -10.08
C LYS A 55 -25.13 13.18 -10.21
N THR A 56 -26.02 13.83 -10.97
CA THR A 56 -27.38 13.32 -11.20
C THR A 56 -27.37 12.10 -12.12
N VAL A 57 -26.49 12.08 -13.13
CA VAL A 57 -26.33 10.92 -14.01
C VAL A 57 -25.68 9.76 -13.26
N HIS A 58 -24.65 10.01 -12.47
CA HIS A 58 -23.98 8.99 -11.65
C HIS A 58 -24.85 8.44 -10.52
N SER A 59 -25.91 9.16 -10.10
CA SER A 59 -26.85 8.65 -9.10
C SER A 59 -27.94 7.74 -9.69
N ILE A 60 -28.03 7.63 -11.02
CA ILE A 60 -28.92 6.66 -11.67
C ILE A 60 -28.46 5.26 -11.27
N LYS A 61 -29.35 4.51 -10.62
CA LYS A 61 -29.08 3.17 -10.11
C LYS A 61 -28.65 2.26 -11.26
N SER A 62 -27.44 1.71 -11.16
CA SER A 62 -26.98 0.71 -12.12
C SER A 62 -27.88 -0.51 -12.03
N VAL A 63 -28.50 -0.86 -13.16
CA VAL A 63 -29.22 -2.12 -13.30
C VAL A 63 -28.18 -3.18 -13.65
N LEU A 64 -28.18 -4.28 -12.90
CA LEU A 64 -27.31 -5.41 -13.19
C LEU A 64 -27.65 -5.96 -14.57
N MET A 65 -26.64 -6.03 -15.44
CA MET A 65 -26.78 -6.65 -16.74
C MET A 65 -27.00 -8.15 -16.55
N PRO A 66 -28.00 -8.77 -17.20
CA PRO A 66 -28.21 -10.21 -17.14
C PRO A 66 -26.95 -10.97 -17.57
N ASP A 67 -26.58 -11.99 -16.80
CA ASP A 67 -25.33 -12.74 -17.00
C ASP A 67 -25.27 -13.39 -18.39
N GLU A 68 -26.41 -13.83 -18.93
CA GLU A 68 -26.56 -14.40 -20.28
C GLU A 68 -26.08 -13.45 -21.39
N LEU A 69 -26.32 -12.15 -21.23
CA LEU A 69 -25.85 -11.14 -22.19
C LEU A 69 -24.35 -10.90 -22.02
N SER A 70 -23.83 -10.97 -20.80
CA SER A 70 -22.40 -10.79 -20.51
C SER A 70 -21.54 -11.91 -21.12
N GLU A 71 -22.00 -13.16 -21.04
CA GLU A 71 -21.31 -14.32 -21.62
C GLU A 71 -21.39 -14.33 -23.14
N LYS A 72 -22.53 -13.91 -23.71
CA LYS A 72 -22.72 -13.80 -25.17
C LYS A 72 -21.85 -12.70 -25.79
N ILE A 73 -21.54 -11.65 -25.03
CA ILE A 73 -20.61 -10.60 -25.46
C ILE A 73 -19.17 -11.07 -25.30
N LYS A 74 -18.79 -11.62 -24.13
CA LYS A 74 -17.42 -12.16 -23.89
C LYS A 74 -17.02 -13.25 -24.89
N SER A 75 -17.95 -14.10 -25.30
CA SER A 75 -17.69 -15.14 -26.31
C SER A 75 -17.55 -14.59 -27.74
N LYS A 76 -18.02 -13.37 -28.01
CA LYS A 76 -17.94 -12.72 -29.33
C LYS A 76 -16.83 -11.67 -29.45
N THR A 77 -16.37 -11.10 -28.35
CA THR A 77 -15.22 -10.20 -28.31
C THR A 77 -14.02 -10.90 -27.70
N CYS A 78 -13.00 -11.20 -28.50
CA CYS A 78 -11.67 -11.56 -28.00
C CYS A 78 -11.16 -10.41 -27.13
N VAL A 79 -11.34 -10.51 -25.82
CA VAL A 79 -10.63 -9.66 -24.87
C VAL A 79 -9.19 -10.14 -24.89
N LEU A 80 -8.35 -9.48 -25.68
CA LEU A 80 -6.91 -9.60 -25.57
C LEU A 80 -6.55 -9.19 -24.15
N ASP A 81 -6.11 -10.18 -23.37
CA ASP A 81 -5.55 -9.98 -22.04
C ASP A 81 -4.40 -8.98 -22.20
N THR A 82 -4.70 -7.72 -21.89
CA THR A 82 -3.77 -6.63 -22.10
C THR A 82 -2.75 -6.79 -20.99
N SER A 83 -1.64 -7.44 -21.34
CA SER A 83 -0.39 -7.47 -20.57
C SER A 83 -0.30 -6.22 -19.70
N LYS A 84 -0.31 -6.41 -18.38
CA LYS A 84 -0.24 -5.34 -17.38
C LYS A 84 0.93 -4.42 -17.72
N ASN A 85 0.66 -3.31 -18.40
CA ASN A 85 1.58 -2.19 -18.54
C ASN A 85 1.74 -1.58 -17.15
N SER A 86 2.68 -2.12 -16.38
CA SER A 86 3.04 -1.57 -15.09
C SER A 86 3.74 -0.24 -15.33
N PHE A 87 2.99 0.85 -15.17
CA PHE A 87 3.49 2.23 -15.27
C PHE A 87 4.83 2.44 -14.53
N PHE A 88 5.00 1.79 -13.37
CA PHE A 88 6.25 1.83 -12.60
C PHE A 88 7.44 1.20 -13.32
N PHE A 89 7.22 0.11 -14.06
CA PHE A 89 8.25 -0.56 -14.84
C PHE A 89 8.65 0.28 -16.06
N ASP A 90 7.67 0.87 -16.75
CA ASP A 90 7.93 1.77 -17.89
C ASP A 90 8.67 3.03 -17.44
N PHE A 91 8.28 3.60 -16.30
CA PHE A 91 8.97 4.74 -15.69
C PHE A 91 10.39 4.39 -15.25
N TYR A 92 10.59 3.24 -14.61
CA TYR A 92 11.91 2.74 -14.22
C TYR A 92 12.80 2.57 -15.45
N SER A 93 12.33 1.87 -16.49
CA SER A 93 13.10 1.72 -17.72
C SER A 93 13.42 3.08 -18.34
N PHE A 94 12.47 4.01 -18.43
CA PHE A 94 12.74 5.32 -19.01
C PHE A 94 13.85 6.10 -18.26
N VAL A 95 13.83 6.09 -16.92
CA VAL A 95 14.80 6.82 -16.10
C VAL A 95 16.18 6.16 -16.11
N PHE A 96 16.24 4.82 -16.04
CA PHE A 96 17.50 4.09 -15.91
C PHE A 96 18.13 3.65 -17.25
N SER A 97 17.37 3.61 -18.35
CA SER A 97 17.89 3.24 -19.68
C SER A 97 18.63 4.38 -20.39
N ARG A 98 18.51 5.62 -19.93
CA ARG A 98 19.21 6.78 -20.53
C ARG A 98 20.13 7.45 -19.51
N PRO A 99 21.47 7.41 -19.70
CA PRO A 99 22.43 7.95 -18.75
C PRO A 99 22.19 9.43 -18.39
N VAL A 100 21.77 10.24 -19.37
CA VAL A 100 21.48 11.66 -19.18
C VAL A 100 20.24 11.89 -18.32
N VAL A 101 19.19 11.07 -18.49
CA VAL A 101 17.94 11.18 -17.72
C VAL A 101 18.17 10.73 -16.28
N SER A 102 18.94 9.65 -16.09
CA SER A 102 19.34 9.16 -14.77
C SER A 102 20.16 10.21 -14.00
N ALA A 103 21.14 10.84 -14.64
CA ALA A 103 21.95 11.89 -14.04
C ALA A 103 21.10 13.12 -13.66
N ALA A 104 20.16 13.53 -14.52
CA ALA A 104 19.25 14.63 -14.22
C ALA A 104 18.31 14.30 -13.04
N ALA A 105 17.76 13.08 -13.01
CA ALA A 105 16.91 12.62 -11.91
C ALA A 105 17.66 12.59 -10.57
N ALA A 106 18.89 12.06 -10.56
CA ALA A 106 19.76 12.08 -9.39
C ALA A 106 20.07 13.52 -8.93
N GLY A 107 20.37 14.42 -9.88
CA GLY A 107 20.59 15.83 -9.58
C GLY A 107 19.39 16.51 -8.92
N ILE A 108 18.18 16.25 -9.42
CA ILE A 108 16.93 16.75 -8.82
C ILE A 108 16.77 16.24 -7.38
N ILE A 109 17.03 14.95 -7.14
CA ILE A 109 16.94 14.36 -5.79
C ILE A 109 17.95 15.03 -4.85
N VAL A 110 19.18 15.23 -5.29
CA VAL A 110 20.22 15.91 -4.48
C VAL A 110 19.81 17.34 -4.17
N ILE A 111 19.26 18.09 -5.14
CA ILE A 111 18.75 19.44 -4.92
C ILE A 111 17.60 19.45 -3.90
N ILE A 112 16.68 18.48 -3.95
CA ILE A 112 15.58 18.35 -2.98
C ILE A 112 16.14 18.07 -1.58
N ILE A 113 17.10 17.17 -1.45
CA ILE A 113 17.71 16.84 -0.14
C ILE A 113 18.42 18.09 0.43
N ILE A 114 19.23 18.76 -0.38
CA ILE A 114 19.97 19.95 0.05
C ILE A 114 18.99 21.07 0.42
N SER A 115 18.00 21.35 -0.43
CA SER A 115 16.98 22.38 -0.14
C SER A 115 16.16 22.04 1.10
N SER A 116 15.86 20.77 1.37
CA SER A 116 15.16 20.36 2.60
C SER A 116 15.96 20.64 3.88
N ALA A 117 17.29 20.68 3.80
CA ALA A 117 18.15 21.07 4.91
C ALA A 117 18.13 22.59 5.17
N PHE A 118 17.89 23.39 4.13
CA PHE A 118 17.80 24.85 4.22
C PHE A 118 16.38 25.36 4.51
N ILE A 119 15.35 24.53 4.34
CA ILE A 119 14.02 24.83 4.87
C ILE A 119 14.15 24.79 6.39
N LYS A 120 14.11 25.98 7.02
CA LYS A 120 14.07 26.13 8.47
C LYS A 120 13.00 25.20 9.01
N ARG A 121 13.42 24.16 9.74
CA ARG A 121 12.49 23.39 10.58
C ARG A 121 11.86 24.41 11.53
N PRO A 122 10.52 24.50 11.63
CA PRO A 122 9.94 25.30 12.69
C PRO A 122 10.55 24.81 14.00
N ASP A 123 11.08 25.76 14.78
CA ASP A 123 11.72 25.51 16.06
C ASP A 123 10.80 24.62 16.92
N LEU A 124 11.15 23.34 17.06
CA LEU A 124 10.50 22.40 17.98
C LEU A 124 10.76 22.78 19.45
N SER A 125 11.58 23.81 19.69
CA SER A 125 11.97 24.32 21.00
C SER A 125 10.90 25.22 21.66
N ASN A 126 9.92 25.72 20.89
CA ASN A 126 8.80 26.54 21.40
C ASN A 126 7.44 25.83 21.28
N MET A 127 7.43 24.50 21.12
CA MET A 127 6.21 23.71 21.24
C MET A 127 5.90 23.50 22.72
N ASP A 128 5.03 24.36 23.26
CA ASP A 128 4.31 24.07 24.49
C ASP A 128 3.80 22.62 24.45
N ALA A 129 4.03 21.89 25.54
CA ALA A 129 3.69 20.48 25.75
C ALA A 129 2.17 20.20 25.80
N GLY A 130 1.40 20.81 24.88
CA GLY A 130 -0.06 20.73 24.78
C GLY A 130 -0.61 20.95 23.36
N GLN A 131 0.21 21.29 22.35
CA GLN A 131 -0.30 21.62 20.99
C GLN A 131 0.43 20.96 19.81
N ALA A 132 1.21 19.90 20.05
CA ALA A 132 1.60 18.98 18.98
C ALA A 132 0.51 17.92 18.80
N GLY A 133 -0.29 18.02 17.73
CA GLY A 133 -1.34 17.07 17.30
C GLY A 133 -1.51 15.81 18.17
N TRP A 134 -2.29 15.94 19.23
CA TRP A 134 -2.49 14.87 20.20
C TRP A 134 -3.42 13.84 19.56
N TYR A 135 -2.93 12.60 19.47
CA TYR A 135 -3.79 11.44 19.17
C TYR A 135 -5.01 11.48 20.08
N SER A 136 -6.20 11.22 19.53
CA SER A 136 -7.42 11.13 20.34
C SER A 136 -7.25 10.04 21.41
N GLN A 137 -7.94 10.18 22.54
CA GLN A 137 -8.01 9.12 23.56
C GLN A 137 -8.46 7.78 22.94
N GLU A 138 -9.29 7.81 21.89
CA GLU A 138 -9.69 6.61 21.16
C GLU A 138 -8.54 5.99 20.37
N GLU A 139 -7.70 6.81 19.73
CA GLU A 139 -6.54 6.35 18.97
C GLU A 139 -5.49 5.75 19.90
N ILE A 140 -5.27 6.37 21.06
CA ILE A 140 -4.38 5.85 22.11
C ILE A 140 -4.92 4.52 22.65
N ALA A 141 -6.23 4.43 22.91
CA ALA A 141 -6.87 3.21 23.38
C ALA A 141 -6.77 2.06 22.35
N LEU A 142 -6.98 2.37 21.08
CA LEU A 142 -6.85 1.41 19.98
C LEU A 142 -5.40 0.93 19.85
N ALA A 143 -4.42 1.83 19.87
CA ALA A 143 -3.01 1.49 19.82
C ALA A 143 -2.59 0.60 20.99
N ASN A 144 -3.04 0.92 22.21
CA ASN A 144 -2.75 0.11 23.40
C ASN A 144 -3.39 -1.29 23.30
N LYS A 145 -4.63 -1.39 22.79
CA LYS A 145 -5.28 -2.69 22.53
C LYS A 145 -4.48 -3.51 21.53
N GLN A 146 -4.05 -2.92 20.42
CA GLN A 146 -3.24 -3.60 19.41
C GLN A 146 -1.88 -4.06 19.97
N ALA A 147 -1.20 -3.21 20.73
CA ALA A 147 0.06 -3.54 21.38
C ALA A 147 -0.10 -4.72 22.35
N ARG A 148 -1.15 -4.73 23.18
CA ARG A 148 -1.45 -5.85 24.07
C ARG A 148 -1.72 -7.15 23.31
N HIS A 149 -2.46 -7.10 22.21
CA HIS A 149 -2.70 -8.29 21.38
C HIS A 149 -1.40 -8.81 20.75
N ALA A 150 -0.55 -7.93 20.22
CA ALA A 150 0.74 -8.32 19.65
C ALA A 150 1.64 -8.99 20.71
N LEU A 151 1.74 -8.39 21.90
CA LEU A 151 2.52 -8.95 23.01
C LEU A 151 1.96 -10.30 23.48
N ALA A 152 0.64 -10.47 23.50
CA ALA A 152 0.01 -11.75 23.85
C ALA A 152 0.31 -12.85 22.82
N ILE A 153 0.30 -12.53 21.53
CA ILE A 153 0.69 -13.46 20.46
C ILE A 153 2.15 -13.86 20.62
N ILE A 154 3.04 -12.89 20.84
CA ILE A 154 4.47 -13.14 21.04
C ILE A 154 4.68 -14.05 22.26
N GLY A 155 4.04 -13.77 23.39
CA GLY A 155 4.11 -14.61 24.59
C GLY A 155 3.61 -16.04 24.33
N LYS A 156 2.53 -16.20 23.56
CA LYS A 156 2.03 -17.53 23.17
C LYS A 156 3.04 -18.28 22.30
N VAL A 157 3.65 -17.62 21.33
CA VAL A 157 4.69 -18.22 20.47
C VAL A 157 5.88 -18.66 21.30
N PHE A 158 6.39 -17.81 22.21
CA PHE A 158 7.51 -18.18 23.08
C PHE A 158 7.18 -19.38 23.96
N ASN A 159 6.00 -19.40 24.60
CA ASN A 159 5.57 -20.53 25.43
C ASN A 159 5.41 -21.83 24.62
N GLN A 160 4.88 -21.75 23.40
CA GLN A 160 4.77 -22.91 22.53
C GLN A 160 6.15 -23.41 22.09
N THR A 161 7.06 -22.50 21.74
CA THR A 161 8.44 -22.84 21.37
C THR A 161 9.19 -23.48 22.54
N GLU A 162 9.09 -22.93 23.75
CA GLU A 162 9.71 -23.50 24.95
C GLU A 162 9.22 -24.94 25.20
N ASN A 163 7.89 -25.15 25.16
CA ASN A 163 7.30 -26.47 25.34
C ASN A 163 7.75 -27.46 24.26
N THR A 164 7.85 -27.01 23.00
CA THR A 164 8.31 -27.85 21.88
C THR A 164 9.78 -28.23 22.07
N ILE A 165 10.64 -27.28 22.44
CA ILE A 165 12.05 -27.55 22.71
C ILE A 165 12.18 -28.55 23.87
N LYS A 166 11.49 -28.32 24.99
CA LYS A 166 11.62 -29.14 26.18
C LYS A 166 11.10 -30.56 25.96
N ASN A 167 9.87 -30.69 25.46
CA ASN A 167 9.18 -31.97 25.45
C ASN A 167 9.43 -32.78 24.18
N ASP A 168 9.55 -32.12 23.03
CA ASP A 168 9.72 -32.84 21.76
C ASP A 168 11.19 -32.94 21.34
N ILE A 169 11.97 -31.87 21.50
CA ILE A 169 13.38 -31.91 21.11
C ILE A 169 14.22 -32.57 22.20
N LEU A 170 14.29 -31.98 23.40
CA LEU A 170 15.19 -32.46 24.45
C LEU A 170 14.77 -33.83 24.99
N ALA A 171 13.50 -34.03 25.35
CA ALA A 171 13.08 -35.30 25.93
C ALA A 171 12.97 -36.43 24.88
N LYS A 172 12.26 -36.21 23.76
CA LYS A 172 12.00 -37.29 22.78
C LYS A 172 13.13 -37.47 21.76
N ARG A 173 13.62 -36.40 21.12
CA ARG A 173 14.63 -36.55 20.04
C ARG A 173 16.05 -36.72 20.55
N VAL A 174 16.37 -36.22 21.74
CA VAL A 174 17.72 -36.33 22.32
C VAL A 174 17.75 -37.34 23.48
N GLY A 175 16.88 -37.16 24.47
CA GLY A 175 16.87 -37.98 25.69
C GLY A 175 16.56 -39.47 25.42
N GLN A 176 15.54 -39.78 24.62
CA GLN A 176 15.18 -41.17 24.34
C GLN A 176 16.28 -41.94 23.58
N PRO A 177 16.89 -41.43 22.50
CA PRO A 177 18.00 -42.12 21.84
C PRO A 177 19.21 -42.34 22.75
N ILE A 178 19.57 -41.35 23.57
CA ILE A 178 20.67 -41.48 24.53
C ILE A 178 20.37 -42.60 25.54
N ASN A 179 19.19 -42.60 26.15
CA ASN A 179 18.79 -43.63 27.11
C ASN A 179 18.75 -45.02 26.47
N LYS A 180 18.29 -45.13 25.22
CA LYS A 180 18.35 -46.40 24.47
C LYS A 180 19.80 -46.85 24.23
N GLY A 181 20.68 -45.93 23.83
CA GLY A 181 22.11 -46.21 23.65
C GLY A 181 22.77 -46.70 24.95
N LEU A 182 22.52 -46.01 26.06
CA LEU A 182 23.02 -46.41 27.38
C LEU A 182 22.49 -47.77 27.81
N ASN A 183 21.22 -48.08 27.53
CA ASN A 183 20.65 -49.40 27.83
C ASN A 183 21.31 -50.50 26.99
N VAL A 184 21.55 -50.27 25.69
CA VAL A 184 22.25 -51.24 24.82
C VAL A 184 23.67 -51.50 25.32
N VAL A 185 24.40 -50.44 25.70
CA VAL A 185 25.73 -50.56 26.30
C VAL A 185 25.67 -51.39 27.58
N ASN A 186 24.73 -51.08 28.49
CA ASN A 186 24.56 -51.82 29.73
C ASN A 186 24.18 -53.29 29.50
N GLU A 187 23.37 -53.60 28.50
CA GLU A 187 23.05 -54.98 28.11
C GLU A 187 24.27 -55.73 27.58
N LEU A 188 25.11 -55.10 26.76
CA LEU A 188 26.34 -55.71 26.23
C LEU A 188 27.33 -56.03 27.36
N PHE A 189 27.61 -55.06 28.23
CA PHE A 189 28.56 -55.24 29.35
C PHE A 189 28.04 -56.19 30.43
N ASN A 190 26.73 -56.20 30.73
CA ASN A 190 26.17 -57.17 31.69
C ASN A 190 26.09 -58.59 31.12
N LYS A 191 26.01 -58.75 29.80
CA LYS A 191 26.01 -60.06 29.14
C LYS A 191 27.44 -60.62 29.03
N GLU A 192 28.44 -59.77 28.86
CA GLU A 192 29.86 -60.13 28.87
C GLU A 192 30.28 -60.65 30.27
N ASN A 193 29.93 -59.93 31.35
CA ASN A 193 30.21 -60.38 32.73
C ASN A 193 29.55 -61.72 33.11
N LYS A 194 28.42 -62.08 32.48
CA LYS A 194 27.75 -63.37 32.70
C LYS A 194 28.41 -64.53 31.95
N ASN A 195 29.11 -64.24 30.85
CA ASN A 195 29.81 -65.26 30.07
C ASN A 195 31.24 -65.52 30.60
N GLU A 196 31.87 -64.56 31.27
CA GLU A 196 33.16 -64.77 31.96
C GLU A 196 33.03 -65.54 33.29
N THR A 197 31.85 -65.54 33.92
CA THR A 197 31.59 -66.28 35.17
C THR A 197 31.14 -67.73 34.96
N LEU A 198 31.03 -68.17 33.70
CA LEU A 198 30.61 -69.53 33.31
C LEU A 198 31.74 -70.37 32.67
N ASN A 199 32.99 -69.89 32.71
CA ASN A 199 34.18 -70.67 32.37
C ASN A 199 35.06 -70.93 33.60
#